data_AF-A0A535VDY1-F1
#
_entry.id   AF-A0A535VDY1-F1
#
_cell.length_a   1.000
_cell.length_b   1.000
_cell.length_c   1.000
_cell.angle_alpha   90.00
_cell.angle_beta   90.00
_cell.angle_gamma   90.00
#
_symmetry.space_group_name_H-M   'P 1'
#
loop_
_entity.id
_entity.type
_entity.pdbx_description
1 polymer ?
#
loop_
_entity_poly.entity_id
_entity_poly.type
_entity_poly.pdbx_seq_one_letter_code
_entity_poly.pdbx_strand_id
1 'polypeptide(L)'
;MNDATPNANETLQVLGQGDLSVLNTLMRMTEGSLEESGLDPETFLLVRIAALATLDAAPASWLMNLKVSGEAGIAPERIVGTLIAIAPVIGTARVVSAAGHIVRALGLASALVENE
;
A
#
# COMPACT_ATOMS: atom_id res chain seq x y z
N MET A 1 -18.81 27.17 28.02
CA MET A 1 -17.68 26.84 27.13
C MET A 1 -17.37 25.37 27.36
N ASN A 2 -18.03 24.45 26.65
CA ASN A 2 -17.82 23.02 26.82
C ASN A 2 -16.81 22.57 25.76
N ASP A 3 -15.53 22.62 26.13
CA ASP A 3 -14.47 22.00 25.33
C ASP A 3 -14.43 20.51 25.71
N ALA A 4 -15.33 19.73 25.10
CA ALA A 4 -15.26 18.28 25.21
C ALA A 4 -14.10 17.84 24.32
N THR A 5 -12.98 17.47 24.95
CA THR A 5 -11.90 16.75 24.27
C THR A 5 -12.51 15.59 23.48
N PRO A 6 -12.25 15.46 22.16
CA PRO A 6 -12.79 14.37 21.37
C PRO A 6 -12.48 13.05 22.05
N ASN A 7 -13.50 12.23 22.28
CA ASN A 7 -13.23 10.92 22.87
C ASN A 7 -12.47 10.05 21.85
N ALA A 8 -11.71 9.07 22.32
CA ALA A 8 -10.84 8.26 21.47
C ALA A 8 -11.61 7.57 20.32
N ASN A 9 -12.88 7.20 20.51
CA ASN A 9 -13.69 6.58 19.47
C ASN A 9 -14.05 7.54 18.34
N GLU A 10 -14.42 8.79 18.65
CA GLU A 10 -14.68 9.82 17.63
C GLU A 10 -13.41 10.09 16.79
N THR A 11 -12.26 10.18 17.45
CA THR A 11 -10.97 10.38 16.77
C THR A 11 -10.63 9.21 15.85
N LEU A 12 -10.86 7.96 16.28
CA LEU A 12 -10.63 6.77 15.47
C LEU A 12 -11.65 6.61 14.33
N GLN A 13 -12.90 7.05 14.52
CA GLN A 13 -13.91 7.08 13.45
C GLN A 13 -13.55 8.10 12.38
N VAL A 14 -13.12 9.29 12.77
CA VAL A 14 -12.64 10.33 11.86
C VAL A 14 -11.44 9.84 11.05
N LEU A 15 -10.49 9.13 11.69
CA LEU A 15 -9.40 8.47 10.99
C LEU A 15 -9.89 7.41 9.99
N GLY A 16 -10.81 6.55 10.40
CA GLY A 16 -11.39 5.50 9.55
C GLY A 16 -12.20 6.03 8.36
N GLN A 17 -12.73 7.24 8.46
CA GLN A 17 -13.45 7.95 7.38
C GLN A 17 -12.50 8.69 6.42
N GLY A 18 -11.19 8.66 6.66
CA GLY A 18 -10.21 9.30 5.79
C GLY A 18 -10.06 10.80 6.03
N ASP A 19 -9.93 11.23 7.29
CA ASP A 19 -9.58 12.61 7.64
C ASP A 19 -8.41 13.12 6.80
N LEU A 20 -8.68 14.18 6.03
CA LEU A 20 -7.74 14.80 5.11
C LEU A 20 -6.46 15.27 5.82
N SER A 21 -6.52 15.65 7.09
CA SER A 21 -5.33 16.07 7.86
C SER A 21 -4.35 14.92 8.11
N VAL A 22 -4.87 13.73 8.41
CA VAL A 22 -4.05 12.52 8.61
C VAL A 22 -3.53 12.02 7.28
N LEU A 23 -4.38 11.94 6.25
CA LEU A 23 -3.97 11.55 4.91
C LEU A 23 -2.87 12.48 4.36
N ASN A 24 -2.99 13.80 4.56
CA ASN A 24 -1.95 14.76 4.20
C ASN A 24 -0.62 14.50 4.92
N THR A 25 -0.67 14.08 6.18
CA THR A 25 0.55 13.73 6.93
C THR A 25 1.19 12.47 6.37
N LEU A 26 0.40 11.44 6.05
CA LEU A 26 0.90 10.20 5.45
C LEU A 26 1.44 10.41 4.03
N MET A 27 0.83 11.30 3.25
CA MET A 27 1.32 11.71 1.93
C MET A 27 2.68 12.39 2.05
N ARG A 28 2.82 13.40 2.92
CA ARG A 28 4.12 14.05 3.18
C ARG A 28 5.18 13.06 3.67
N MET A 29 4.80 12.09 4.50
CA MET A 29 5.72 11.04 4.95
C MET A 29 6.19 10.16 3.77
N THR A 30 5.32 9.87 2.81
CA THR A 30 5.67 9.10 1.61
C THR A 30 6.58 9.89 0.68
N GLU A 31 6.28 11.17 0.43
CA GLU A 31 7.11 12.06 -0.39
C GLU A 31 8.51 12.23 0.22
N GLY A 32 8.58 12.56 1.52
CA GLY A 32 9.85 12.69 2.22
C GLY A 32 10.64 11.37 2.25
N SER A 33 9.96 10.23 2.36
CA SER A 33 10.64 8.92 2.29
C SER A 33 11.26 8.64 0.91
N LEU A 34 10.61 9.08 -0.18
CA LEU A 34 11.18 8.94 -1.52
C LEU A 34 12.44 9.80 -1.65
N GLU A 35 12.35 11.09 -1.28
CA GLU A 35 13.47 12.03 -1.36
C GLU A 35 14.67 11.58 -0.53
N GLU A 36 14.46 11.26 0.75
CA GLU A 36 15.53 10.88 1.68
C GLU A 36 16.14 9.50 1.39
N SER A 37 15.40 8.61 0.70
CA SER A 37 15.93 7.29 0.34
C SER A 37 17.05 7.34 -0.69
N GLY A 38 17.10 8.40 -1.51
CA GLY A 38 18.02 8.52 -2.66
C GLY A 38 17.77 7.48 -3.77
N LEU A 39 16.68 6.72 -3.71
CA LEU A 39 16.28 5.77 -4.74
C LEU A 39 15.60 6.48 -5.91
N ASP A 40 15.77 5.95 -7.12
CA ASP A 40 14.92 6.36 -8.22
C ASP A 40 13.46 5.93 -7.96
N PRO A 41 12.46 6.61 -8.59
CA PRO A 41 11.06 6.35 -8.32
C PRO A 41 10.61 4.91 -8.56
N GLU A 42 11.15 4.23 -9.58
CA GLU A 42 10.81 2.84 -9.85
C GLU A 42 11.32 1.94 -8.73
N THR A 43 12.60 2.06 -8.39
CA THR A 43 13.20 1.25 -7.30
C THR A 43 12.48 1.49 -5.97
N PHE A 44 12.13 2.73 -5.65
CA PHE A 44 11.36 3.05 -4.44
C PHE A 44 10.01 2.33 -4.39
N LEU A 45 9.25 2.33 -5.49
CA LEU A 45 7.97 1.64 -5.57
C LEU A 45 8.12 0.11 -5.48
N LEU A 46 9.15 -0.47 -6.10
CA LEU A 46 9.46 -1.90 -5.98
C LEU A 46 9.85 -2.29 -4.55
N VAL A 47 10.60 -1.43 -3.83
CA VAL A 47 10.90 -1.64 -2.40
C VAL A 47 9.62 -1.65 -1.57
N ARG A 48 8.63 -0.79 -1.89
CA ARG A 48 7.32 -0.82 -1.22
C ARG A 48 6.57 -2.11 -1.50
N ILE A 49 6.58 -2.60 -2.75
CA ILE A 49 6.01 -3.91 -3.10
C ILE A 49 6.65 -5.04 -2.27
N ALA A 50 7.98 -5.04 -2.14
CA ALA A 50 8.70 -6.00 -1.32
C ALA A 50 8.30 -5.93 0.16
N ALA A 51 8.12 -4.71 0.70
CA ALA A 51 7.67 -4.50 2.06
C ALA A 51 6.25 -5.05 2.29
N LEU A 52 5.32 -4.87 1.35
CA LEU A 52 3.97 -5.44 1.44
C LEU A 52 3.99 -6.97 1.53
N ALA A 53 4.82 -7.62 0.72
CA ALA A 53 5.00 -9.07 0.76
C ALA A 53 5.60 -9.54 2.09
N THR A 54 6.58 -8.81 2.60
CA THR A 54 7.25 -9.11 3.88
C THR A 54 6.26 -9.02 5.06
N LEU A 55 5.44 -7.98 5.06
CA LEU A 55 4.44 -7.69 6.10
C LEU A 55 3.16 -8.52 5.96
N ASP A 56 2.99 -9.26 4.86
CA ASP A 56 1.75 -9.97 4.55
C ASP A 56 0.54 -9.04 4.53
N ALA A 57 0.69 -7.92 3.82
CA ALA A 57 -0.25 -6.83 3.84
C ALA A 57 -1.65 -7.23 3.34
N ALA A 58 -2.66 -6.58 3.90
CA ALA A 58 -4.05 -6.78 3.50
C ALA A 58 -4.29 -6.45 2.01
N PRO A 59 -5.29 -7.06 1.34
CA PRO A 59 -5.55 -6.83 -0.09
C PRO A 59 -5.74 -5.36 -0.47
N ALA A 60 -6.36 -4.54 0.40
CA ALA A 60 -6.53 -3.11 0.14
C ALA A 60 -5.19 -2.36 0.01
N SER A 61 -4.18 -2.75 0.80
CA SER A 61 -2.83 -2.16 0.73
C SER A 61 -2.12 -2.52 -0.58
N TRP A 62 -2.35 -3.74 -1.09
CA TRP A 62 -1.89 -4.15 -2.41
C TRP A 62 -2.57 -3.34 -3.51
N LEU A 63 -3.89 -3.20 -3.48
CA LEU A 63 -4.63 -2.43 -4.47
C LEU A 63 -4.06 -1.01 -4.63
N MET A 64 -3.86 -0.30 -3.51
CA MET A 64 -3.32 1.05 -3.52
C MET A 64 -1.91 1.13 -4.16
N ASN A 65 -0.99 0.25 -3.76
CA ASN A 65 0.39 0.32 -4.28
C ASN A 65 0.51 -0.21 -5.72
N LEU A 66 -0.33 -1.17 -6.13
CA LEU A 66 -0.41 -1.62 -7.52
C LEU A 66 -0.95 -0.52 -8.44
N LYS A 67 -1.96 0.23 -8.00
CA LYS A 67 -2.48 1.39 -8.74
C LYS A 67 -1.39 2.43 -8.96
N VAL A 68 -0.71 2.86 -7.88
CA VAL A 68 0.38 3.83 -7.96
C VAL A 68 1.52 3.33 -8.87
N SER A 69 1.88 2.04 -8.77
CA SER A 69 2.91 1.45 -9.63
C SER A 69 2.51 1.45 -11.10
N GLY A 70 1.24 1.16 -11.41
CA GLY A 70 0.69 1.20 -12.76
C GLY A 70 0.64 2.61 -13.34
N GLU A 71 0.23 3.60 -12.55
CA GLU A 71 0.27 5.03 -12.92
C GLU A 71 1.70 5.53 -13.20
N ALA A 72 2.69 4.96 -12.50
CA ALA A 72 4.11 5.20 -12.74
C ALA A 72 4.69 4.39 -13.92
N GLY A 73 3.89 3.58 -14.62
CA GLY A 73 4.32 2.81 -15.78
C GLY A 73 5.16 1.56 -15.45
N ILE A 74 5.16 1.11 -14.20
CA ILE A 74 5.91 -0.10 -13.81
C ILE A 74 5.23 -1.34 -14.39
N ALA A 75 5.99 -2.08 -15.20
CA ALA A 75 5.49 -3.31 -15.81
C ALA A 75 5.20 -4.40 -14.74
N PRO A 76 4.12 -5.19 -14.87
CA PRO A 76 3.79 -6.26 -13.91
C PRO A 76 4.94 -7.26 -13.69
N GLU A 77 5.76 -7.50 -14.71
CA GLU A 77 6.92 -8.38 -14.65
C GLU A 77 7.97 -7.89 -13.63
N ARG A 78 8.06 -6.58 -13.39
CA ARG A 78 8.97 -6.00 -12.38
C ARG A 78 8.47 -6.29 -10.97
N ILE A 79 7.15 -6.31 -10.76
CA ILE A 79 6.52 -6.68 -9.50
C ILE A 79 6.79 -8.15 -9.20
N VAL A 80 6.53 -9.03 -10.18
CA VAL A 80 6.83 -10.48 -10.07
C VAL A 80 8.32 -10.72 -9.84
N GLY A 81 9.18 -10.03 -10.61
CA GLY A 81 10.63 -10.11 -10.45
C GLY A 81 11.09 -9.69 -9.05
N THR A 82 10.46 -8.68 -8.47
CA THR A 82 10.72 -8.25 -7.08
C THR A 82 10.35 -9.33 -6.07
N LEU A 83 9.19 -9.97 -6.22
CA LEU A 83 8.77 -11.08 -5.35
C LEU A 83 9.71 -12.29 -5.46
N ILE A 84 10.17 -12.60 -6.67
CA ILE A 84 11.18 -13.65 -6.91
C ILE A 84 12.50 -13.28 -6.23
N ALA A 85 12.95 -12.04 -6.37
CA ALA A 85 14.22 -11.57 -5.81
C ALA A 85 14.27 -11.66 -4.28
N ILE A 86 13.16 -11.36 -3.60
CA ILE A 86 13.09 -11.42 -2.13
C ILE A 86 12.68 -12.80 -1.59
N ALA A 87 12.24 -13.73 -2.44
CA ALA A 87 11.76 -15.05 -2.03
C ALA A 87 12.74 -15.81 -1.12
N PRO A 88 14.07 -15.80 -1.35
CA PRO A 88 15.03 -16.45 -0.45
C PRO A 88 15.11 -15.83 0.96
N VAL A 89 14.73 -14.56 1.09
CA VAL A 89 14.79 -13.81 2.35
C VAL A 89 13.52 -14.00 3.17
N ILE A 90 12.35 -13.93 2.52
CA ILE A 90 11.04 -13.95 3.20
C ILE A 90 10.36 -15.33 3.17
N GLY A 91 10.87 -16.26 2.36
CA GLY A 91 10.35 -17.62 2.19
C GLY A 91 9.18 -17.73 1.20
N THR A 92 9.05 -18.91 0.57
CA THR A 92 8.03 -19.20 -0.45
C THR A 92 6.60 -19.01 0.05
N ALA A 93 6.32 -19.30 1.32
CA ALA A 93 4.99 -19.15 1.90
C ALA A 93 4.51 -17.68 1.86
N ARG A 94 5.40 -16.72 2.14
CA ARG A 94 5.08 -15.28 2.05
C ARG A 94 4.85 -14.83 0.61
N VAL A 95 5.63 -15.35 -0.35
CA VAL A 95 5.44 -15.05 -1.78
C VAL A 95 4.09 -15.57 -2.30
N VAL A 96 3.71 -16.80 -1.92
CA VAL A 96 2.40 -17.37 -2.28
C VAL A 96 1.25 -16.59 -1.63
N SER A 97 1.41 -16.18 -0.37
CA SER A 97 0.43 -15.33 0.31
C SER A 97 0.25 -14.00 -0.42
N ALA A 98 1.35 -13.33 -0.78
CA ALA A 98 1.34 -12.08 -1.55
C ALA A 98 0.58 -12.25 -2.87
N ALA A 99 0.82 -13.33 -3.62
CA ALA A 99 0.07 -13.62 -4.84
C ALA A 99 -1.45 -13.74 -4.59
N GLY A 100 -1.85 -14.45 -3.52
CA GLY A 100 -3.26 -14.55 -3.11
C GLY A 100 -3.88 -13.22 -2.66
N HIS A 101 -3.10 -12.33 -2.04
CA HIS A 101 -3.56 -10.99 -1.68
C HIS A 101 -3.70 -10.07 -2.90
N ILE A 102 -2.80 -10.18 -3.87
CA ILE A 102 -2.88 -9.45 -5.16
C ILE A 102 -4.14 -9.86 -5.93
N VAL A 103 -4.43 -11.16 -6.06
CA VAL A 103 -5.65 -11.63 -6.74
C VAL A 103 -6.91 -11.08 -6.06
N ARG A 104 -6.97 -11.11 -4.73
CA ARG A 104 -8.07 -10.52 -3.96
C ARG A 104 -8.17 -9.01 -4.16
N ALA A 105 -7.04 -8.30 -4.21
CA ALA A 105 -7.00 -6.86 -4.45
C ALA A 105 -7.58 -6.50 -5.82
N LEU A 106 -7.24 -7.26 -6.86
CA LEU A 106 -7.79 -7.07 -8.20
C LEU A 106 -9.31 -7.36 -8.24
N GLY A 107 -9.77 -8.40 -7.53
CA GLY A 107 -11.19 -8.68 -7.38
C GLY A 107 -11.96 -7.56 -6.67
N LEU A 108 -11.37 -6.93 -5.64
CA LEU A 108 -11.93 -5.76 -4.99
C LEU A 108 -12.05 -4.57 -5.96
N ALA A 109 -11.05 -4.34 -6.80
CA ALA A 109 -11.07 -3.27 -7.79
C ALA A 109 -12.23 -3.44 -8.79
N SER A 110 -12.42 -4.66 -9.32
CA SER A 110 -13.52 -4.95 -10.23
C SER A 110 -14.88 -4.71 -9.59
N ALA A 111 -15.07 -5.15 -8.33
CA ALA A 111 -16.32 -4.95 -7.61
C ALA A 111 -16.64 -3.46 -7.37
N LEU A 112 -15.64 -2.59 -7.19
CA LEU A 112 -15.87 -1.15 -7.05
C LEU A 112 -16.39 -0.53 -8.35
N VAL A 113 -15.84 -0.92 -9.50
CA VAL A 113 -16.26 -0.44 -10.82
C VAL A 113 -17.68 -0.89 -11.17
N GLU A 114 -18.11 -2.09 -10.73
CA GLU A 114 -19.46 -2.60 -10.96
C GLU A 114 -20.55 -1.89 -10.14
N ASN A 115 -20.16 -1.18 -9.06
CA ASN A 115 -21.07 -0.47 -8.16
C ASN A 115 -21.12 1.06 -8.41
N GLU A 116 -20.44 1.54 -9.45
CA GLU A 116 -20.51 2.93 -9.96
C GLU A 116 -21.50 3.03 -11.14
#